data_AF-A0A9W6L4L3-F1
#
_entry.id   AF-A0A9W6L4L3-F1
#
_cell.length_a   1.000
_cell.length_b   1.000
_cell.length_c   1.000
_cell.angle_alpha   90.00
_cell.angle_beta   90.00
_cell.angle_gamma   90.00
#
_symmetry.space_group_name_H-M   'P 1'
#
loop_
_entity.id
_entity.type
_entity.pdbx_description
1 polymer ?
#
loop_
_entity_poly.entity_id
_entity_poly.type
_entity_poly.pdbx_seq_one_letter_code
_entity_poly.pdbx_strand_id
1 'polypeptide(L)'
;MATGRAPFFEPEFEELLTTSLGSGRLRFSSDLAEAAGCQIHFVCVGTPQKRGEYAADLQYVEVAVEWALTPDSGHGLDYATSGTVAA
;
A
#
# COMPACT_ATOMS: atom_id res chain seq x y z
N MET A 1 -5.65 -0.42 12.00
CA MET A 1 -6.93 -0.53 11.26
C MET A 1 -7.63 -1.88 11.41
N ALA A 2 -6.97 -2.93 11.93
CA ALA A 2 -7.59 -4.25 12.14
C ALA A 2 -8.87 -4.26 13.02
N THR A 3 -9.10 -3.21 13.82
CA THR A 3 -10.32 -3.06 14.63
C THR A 3 -11.47 -2.32 13.92
N GLY A 4 -11.40 -2.12 12.60
CA GLY A 4 -12.46 -1.43 11.83
C GLY A 4 -12.55 0.09 12.01
N ARG A 5 -11.52 0.74 12.58
CA ARG A 5 -11.48 2.20 12.77
C ARG A 5 -10.49 2.86 11.81
N ALA A 6 -10.92 3.93 11.16
CA ALA A 6 -10.10 4.67 10.22
C ALA A 6 -9.25 5.74 10.96
N PRO A 7 -8.00 5.97 10.53
CA PRO A 7 -7.15 7.00 11.13
C PRO A 7 -7.40 8.42 10.56
N PHE A 8 -8.33 8.56 9.62
CA PHE A 8 -8.75 9.81 9.02
C PHE A 8 -10.26 9.80 8.78
N PHE A 9 -10.83 10.97 8.56
CA PHE A 9 -12.24 11.11 8.25
C PHE A 9 -12.46 10.97 6.74
N GLU A 10 -13.25 9.98 6.37
CA GLU A 10 -13.85 9.84 5.04
C GLU A 10 -15.28 9.35 5.28
N PRO A 11 -16.31 10.04 4.77
CA PRO A 11 -17.70 9.61 4.91
C PRO A 11 -17.88 8.14 4.47
N GLU A 12 -18.66 7.37 5.24
CA GLU A 12 -19.04 5.98 4.91
C GLU A 12 -17.87 4.95 4.93
N PHE A 13 -16.62 5.38 5.10
CA PHE A 13 -15.47 4.49 5.02
C PHE A 13 -15.40 3.47 6.17
N GLU A 14 -15.79 3.83 7.39
CA GLU A 14 -15.77 2.89 8.53
C GLU A 14 -16.77 1.73 8.36
N GLU A 15 -17.93 2.00 7.75
CA GLU A 15 -18.93 0.97 7.44
C GLU A 15 -18.42 0.01 6.36
N LEU A 16 -17.82 0.55 5.30
CA LEU A 16 -17.18 -0.23 4.24
C LEU A 16 -16.04 -1.10 4.81
N LEU A 17 -15.21 -0.52 5.68
CA LEU A 17 -14.09 -1.18 6.32
C LEU A 17 -14.57 -2.35 7.19
N THR A 18 -15.59 -2.12 8.02
CA THR A 18 -16.20 -3.15 8.89
C THR A 18 -16.77 -4.31 8.08
N THR A 19 -17.53 -4.01 7.02
CA THR A 19 -18.09 -5.02 6.12
C THR A 19 -17.00 -5.83 5.41
N SER A 20 -15.96 -5.16 4.93
CA SER A 20 -14.84 -5.80 4.23
C SER A 20 -14.03 -6.71 5.15
N LEU A 21 -13.75 -6.27 6.38
CA LEU A 21 -13.08 -7.08 7.40
C LEU A 21 -13.92 -8.31 7.78
N GLY A 22 -15.23 -8.14 7.99
CA GLY A 22 -16.15 -9.23 8.32
C GLY A 22 -16.26 -10.30 7.23
N SER A 23 -15.99 -9.93 5.97
CA SER A 23 -15.99 -10.86 4.83
C SER A 23 -14.74 -11.74 4.74
N GLY A 24 -13.67 -11.41 5.46
CA GLY A 24 -12.37 -12.09 5.36
C GLY A 24 -11.56 -11.78 4.10
N ARG A 25 -12.09 -10.98 3.16
CA ARG A 25 -11.38 -10.59 1.92
C ARG A 25 -10.37 -9.46 2.12
N LEU A 26 -10.44 -8.75 3.25
CA LEU A 26 -9.53 -7.67 3.60
C LEU A 26 -8.84 -7.99 4.92
N ARG A 27 -7.52 -7.82 4.96
CA ARG A 27 -6.71 -7.98 6.16
C ARG A 27 -5.66 -6.87 6.22
N PHE A 28 -5.43 -6.35 7.42
CA PHE A 28 -4.35 -5.41 7.68
C PHE A 28 -3.24 -6.12 8.44
N SER A 29 -2.01 -5.86 8.02
CA SER A 29 -0.82 -6.37 8.69
C SER A 29 0.30 -5.34 8.62
N SER A 30 1.20 -5.42 9.58
CA SER A 30 2.50 -4.75 9.53
C SER A 30 3.63 -5.73 9.20
N ASP A 31 3.33 -7.03 9.10
CA ASP A 31 4.27 -8.03 8.62
C ASP A 31 4.18 -8.09 7.09
N LEU A 32 5.22 -7.58 6.44
CA LEU A 32 5.29 -7.56 4.99
C LEU A 32 5.38 -8.98 4.40
N ALA A 33 5.99 -9.95 5.10
CA ALA A 33 6.14 -11.31 4.60
C ALA A 33 4.80 -11.97 4.24
N GLU A 34 3.70 -11.51 4.83
CA GLU A 34 2.36 -11.99 4.52
C GLU A 34 1.83 -11.58 3.14
N ALA A 35 2.49 -10.65 2.45
CA ALA A 35 2.21 -10.31 1.07
C ALA A 35 3.06 -11.11 0.07
N ALA A 36 3.88 -12.06 0.53
CA ALA A 36 4.58 -13.00 -0.34
C ALA A 36 3.58 -13.87 -1.14
N GLY A 37 3.86 -14.09 -2.43
CA GLY A 37 2.99 -14.83 -3.34
C GLY A 37 1.77 -14.05 -3.83
N CYS A 38 1.62 -12.77 -3.49
CA CYS A 38 0.62 -11.91 -4.11
C CYS A 38 0.94 -11.71 -5.60
N GLN A 39 -0.10 -11.77 -6.45
CA GLN A 39 0.06 -11.58 -7.89
C GLN A 39 0.22 -10.10 -8.28
N ILE A 40 -0.35 -9.20 -7.48
CA ILE A 40 -0.39 -7.76 -7.73
C ILE A 40 -0.11 -7.02 -6.42
N HIS A 41 0.82 -6.07 -6.46
CA HIS A 41 1.13 -5.18 -5.35
C HIS A 41 0.75 -3.74 -5.69
N PHE A 42 -0.08 -3.12 -4.85
CA PHE A 42 -0.39 -1.70 -4.93
C PHE A 42 0.49 -0.93 -3.94
N VAL A 43 1.25 0.06 -4.43
CA VAL A 43 2.08 0.93 -3.60
C VAL A 43 1.30 2.21 -3.31
N CYS A 44 0.83 2.36 -2.08
CA CYS A 44 -0.01 3.47 -1.63
C CYS A 44 0.67 4.31 -0.54
N VAL A 45 2.00 4.42 -0.57
CA VAL A 45 2.77 5.26 0.36
C VAL A 45 2.73 6.73 -0.06
N GLY A 46 3.00 7.63 0.89
CA GLY A 46 3.05 9.06 0.60
C GLY A 46 4.29 9.44 -0.21
N THR A 47 4.13 10.41 -1.11
CA THR A 47 5.21 11.07 -1.85
C THR A 47 5.21 12.57 -1.52
N PRO A 48 5.60 12.97 -0.29
CA PRO A 48 5.61 14.37 0.08
C PRO A 48 6.57 15.17 -0.81
N GLN A 49 6.41 16.48 -0.88
CA GLN A 49 7.34 17.32 -1.64
C GLN A 49 8.71 17.38 -0.95
N LYS A 50 9.80 17.36 -1.74
CA LYS A 50 11.14 17.63 -1.26
C LYS A 50 11.26 19.07 -0.78
N ARG A 51 11.90 19.26 0.37
CA ARG A 51 12.04 20.58 0.99
C ARG A 51 12.87 21.50 0.10
N GLY A 52 12.24 22.56 -0.42
CA GLY A 52 12.92 23.58 -1.23
C GLY A 52 13.07 23.23 -2.71
N GLU A 53 12.46 22.14 -3.17
CA GLU A 53 12.52 21.69 -4.56
C GLU A 53 11.11 21.49 -5.13
N TYR A 54 10.93 21.68 -6.43
CA TYR A 54 9.70 21.30 -7.14
C TYR A 54 9.78 19.83 -7.57
N ALA A 55 9.93 18.93 -6.59
CA ALA A 55 10.06 17.51 -6.82
C ALA A 55 9.40 16.71 -5.69
N ALA A 56 8.87 15.53 -6.02
CA ALA A 56 8.38 14.58 -5.03
C ALA A 56 9.55 13.83 -4.35
N ASP A 57 9.39 13.53 -3.08
CA ASP A 57 10.22 12.59 -2.33
C ASP A 57 9.70 11.17 -2.57
N LEU A 58 10.51 10.35 -3.23
CA LEU A 58 10.17 8.99 -3.64
C LEU A 58 10.76 7.91 -2.73
N GLN A 59 11.47 8.28 -1.65
CA GLN A 59 12.17 7.32 -0.80
C GLN A 59 11.26 6.21 -0.26
N TYR A 60 10.01 6.54 0.08
CA TYR A 60 9.04 5.53 0.56
C TYR A 60 8.60 4.56 -0.55
N VAL A 61 8.48 5.04 -1.79
CA VAL A 61 8.13 4.21 -2.96
C VAL A 61 9.28 3.28 -3.27
N GLU A 62 10.50 3.79 -3.30
CA GLU A 62 11.71 3.01 -3.56
C GLU A 62 11.86 1.84 -2.58
N VAL A 63 11.69 2.10 -1.28
CA VAL A 63 11.73 1.05 -0.23
C VAL A 63 10.60 0.04 -0.40
N ALA A 64 9.38 0.48 -0.71
CA ALA A 64 8.24 -0.42 -0.91
C ALA A 64 8.43 -1.33 -2.14
N VAL A 65 8.99 -0.78 -3.22
CA VAL A 65 9.29 -1.53 -4.44
C VAL A 65 10.44 -2.51 -4.21
N GLU A 66 11.55 -2.06 -3.60
CA GLU A 66 12.68 -2.95 -3.28
C GLU A 66 12.21 -4.17 -2.51
N TRP A 67 11.35 -3.97 -1.50
CA TRP A 67 10.77 -5.07 -0.74
C TRP A 67 9.93 -6.02 -1.62
N ALA A 68 9.03 -5.49 -2.45
CA ALA A 68 8.17 -6.30 -3.32
C ALA A 68 8.97 -7.14 -4.35
N LEU A 69 10.11 -6.62 -4.79
CA LEU A 69 11.00 -7.28 -5.76
C LEU A 69 11.94 -8.32 -5.12
N THR A 70 11.95 -8.48 -3.79
CA THR A 70 12.86 -9.44 -3.14
C THR A 70 12.56 -10.89 -3.55
N PRO A 71 13.57 -11.74 -3.82
CA PRO A 71 13.38 -13.05 -4.45
C PRO A 71 12.44 -14.02 -3.71
N ASP A 72 12.29 -13.85 -2.40
CA ASP A 72 11.42 -14.67 -1.55
C ASP A 72 9.92 -14.38 -1.76
N SER A 73 9.56 -13.39 -2.59
CA SER A 73 8.17 -13.04 -2.90
C SER A 73 7.46 -13.97 -3.90
N GLY A 74 8.19 -14.88 -4.56
CA GLY A 74 7.62 -16.01 -5.33
C GLY A 74 6.93 -15.61 -6.65
N HIS A 75 7.65 -15.82 -7.76
CA HIS A 75 7.27 -15.69 -9.19
C HIS A 75 7.46 -14.33 -9.90
N GLY A 76 7.79 -14.43 -11.19
CA GLY A 76 8.15 -13.33 -12.10
C GLY A 76 7.05 -12.29 -12.23
N LEU A 77 7.43 -11.03 -12.09
CA LEU A 77 6.55 -9.96 -11.64
C LEU A 77 5.91 -9.20 -12.81
N ASP A 78 4.60 -9.34 -12.98
CA ASP A 78 3.76 -8.35 -13.64
C ASP A 78 3.42 -7.25 -12.61
N TYR A 79 4.23 -6.20 -12.53
CA TYR A 79 3.93 -5.06 -11.67
C TYR A 79 2.96 -4.10 -12.38
N ALA A 80 1.79 -3.87 -11.80
CA ALA A 80 0.90 -2.78 -12.20
C ALA A 80 1.07 -1.62 -11.22
N THR A 81 1.87 -0.62 -11.59
CA THR A 81 1.88 0.66 -10.86
C THR A 81 0.59 1.40 -11.16
N SER A 82 -0.42 1.28 -10.29
CA SER A 82 -1.55 2.22 -10.28
C SER A 82 -1.09 3.52 -9.61
N GLY A 83 -0.24 4.28 -10.30
CA GLY A 83 0.24 5.57 -9.81
C GLY A 83 -0.76 6.68 -10.10
N THR A 84 -1.15 7.42 -9.06
CA THR A 84 -1.12 8.87 -9.19
C THR A 84 0.32 9.28 -8.85
N VAL A 85 1.19 9.38 -9.85
CA VAL A 85 2.40 10.21 -9.71
C VAL A 85 1.90 11.65 -9.78
N ALA A 86 1.57 12.23 -8.62
CA ALA A 86 1.36 13.66 -8.53
C ALA A 86 2.72 14.34 -8.76
N ALA A 87 2.90 14.89 -9.95
CA ALA A 87 3.84 15.98 -10.19
C ALA A 87 3.27 17.27 -9.60
#